data_AF-A0A1H4LZ68-F1
#
_entry.id   AF-A0A1H4LZ68-F1
#
_cell.length_a   1.000
_cell.length_b   1.000
_cell.length_c   1.000
_cell.angle_alpha   90.00
_cell.angle_beta   90.00
_cell.angle_gamma   90.00
#
_symmetry.space_group_name_H-M   'P 1'
#
loop_
_entity.id
_entity.type
_entity.pdbx_description
1 polymer ?
#
loop_
_entity_poly.entity_id
_entity_poly.type
_entity_poly.pdbx_seq_one_letter_code
_entity_poly.pdbx_strand_id
1 'polypeptide(L)'
;MVSFKTLCTTAVIAAGVMLAAPRADQAQVSFGVNVGGPAPGCPYGYFDYAPYDCAPYGYYGPDWFNGGIFIGAGPWFHGPRGFYGHVDNRFDPHNGYRGPLPGRGDQAYNHFRGNEGRDGQGHIGNPGHGPEGEHMMGGPGGGHPGGGGGAHGGGGHR
;
A
#
# COMPACT_ATOMS: atom_id res chain seq x y z
N MET A 1 30.21 -25.95 -56.34
CA MET A 1 31.28 -25.56 -55.40
C MET A 1 30.92 -24.20 -54.84
N VAL A 2 30.25 -24.20 -53.68
CA VAL A 2 29.80 -22.98 -52.99
C VAL A 2 30.96 -22.51 -52.11
N SER A 3 31.34 -21.24 -52.24
CA SER A 3 32.57 -20.68 -51.69
C SER A 3 32.52 -20.64 -50.16
N PHE A 4 33.54 -21.20 -49.51
CA PHE A 4 33.68 -21.38 -48.05
C PHE A 4 33.77 -20.04 -47.25
N LYS A 5 33.73 -18.90 -47.93
CA LYS A 5 33.89 -17.55 -47.36
C LYS A 5 32.59 -16.90 -46.91
N THR A 6 31.43 -17.44 -47.30
CA THR A 6 30.11 -16.89 -46.96
C THR A 6 29.46 -17.53 -45.73
N LEU A 7 30.12 -18.50 -45.09
CA LEU A 7 29.54 -19.26 -43.98
C LEU A 7 29.74 -18.62 -42.59
N CYS A 8 30.56 -17.56 -42.47
CA CYS A 8 30.95 -17.03 -41.15
C CYS A 8 30.19 -15.77 -40.69
N THR A 9 29.31 -15.19 -41.51
CA THR A 9 28.66 -13.90 -41.20
C THR A 9 27.17 -13.98 -40.90
N THR A 10 26.60 -15.18 -40.75
CA THR A 10 25.17 -15.37 -40.40
C THR A 10 24.94 -16.04 -39.05
N ALA A 11 26.00 -16.29 -38.27
CA ALA A 11 25.90 -17.03 -36.99
C ALA A 11 25.80 -16.14 -35.73
N VAL A 12 25.84 -14.81 -35.84
CA VAL A 12 25.93 -13.92 -34.65
C VAL A 12 24.63 -13.15 -34.36
N ILE A 13 23.63 -13.15 -35.25
CA ILE A 13 22.41 -12.34 -35.04
C ILE A 13 21.24 -13.16 -34.44
N ALA A 14 21.33 -14.49 -34.39
CA ALA A 14 20.25 -15.34 -33.87
C ALA A 14 20.34 -15.63 -32.35
N ALA A 15 21.35 -15.12 -31.64
CA ALA A 15 21.61 -15.45 -30.23
C ALA A 15 21.30 -14.30 -29.23
N GLY A 16 20.57 -13.26 -29.65
CA GLY A 16 20.39 -12.04 -28.85
C GLY A 16 18.95 -11.68 -28.45
N VAL A 17 17.94 -12.48 -28.78
CA VAL A 17 16.51 -12.10 -28.59
C VAL A 17 15.72 -13.20 -27.86
N MET A 18 16.24 -13.70 -26.74
CA MET A 18 15.52 -14.63 -25.85
C MET A 18 15.63 -14.24 -24.36
N LEU A 19 16.11 -13.04 -24.04
CA LEU A 19 16.32 -12.56 -22.67
C LEU A 19 15.34 -11.47 -22.22
N ALA A 20 14.32 -11.17 -23.03
CA ALA A 20 13.27 -10.20 -22.70
C ALA A 20 11.89 -10.85 -22.61
N ALA A 21 11.80 -12.10 -22.12
CA ALA A 21 10.52 -12.61 -21.63
C ALA A 21 10.23 -11.88 -20.31
N PRO A 22 9.17 -11.06 -20.18
CA PRO A 22 8.76 -10.60 -18.87
C PRO A 22 8.47 -11.87 -18.07
N ARG A 23 9.17 -12.04 -16.95
CA ARG A 23 8.81 -13.10 -16.01
C ARG A 23 7.38 -12.79 -15.58
N ALA A 24 6.44 -13.58 -16.07
CA ALA A 24 5.11 -13.67 -15.50
C ALA A 24 5.33 -14.21 -14.09
N ASP A 25 5.45 -13.29 -13.13
CA ASP A 25 5.62 -13.60 -11.73
C ASP A 25 4.48 -14.53 -11.33
N GLN A 26 4.85 -15.68 -10.80
CA GLN A 26 3.94 -16.73 -10.38
C GLN A 26 3.13 -16.19 -9.20
N ALA A 27 1.93 -15.68 -9.49
CA ALA A 27 0.96 -15.33 -8.46
C ALA A 27 0.63 -16.62 -7.68
N GLN A 28 1.16 -16.71 -6.46
CA GLN A 28 0.80 -17.77 -5.53
C GLN A 28 -0.60 -17.45 -4.99
N VAL A 29 -1.56 -18.26 -5.42
CA VAL A 29 -2.97 -18.15 -5.02
C VAL A 29 -3.17 -19.01 -3.77
N SER A 30 -3.39 -18.37 -2.63
CA SER A 30 -3.86 -19.02 -1.40
C SER A 30 -5.35 -18.75 -1.21
N PHE A 31 -6.09 -19.81 -0.92
CA PHE A 31 -7.54 -19.94 -1.04
C PHE A 31 -8.33 -19.20 0.05
N GLY A 32 -9.39 -18.50 -0.36
CA GLY A 32 -10.44 -17.98 0.51
C GLY A 32 -11.49 -17.22 -0.30
N VAL A 33 -12.71 -17.77 -0.37
CA VAL A 33 -13.98 -17.21 -0.89
C VAL A 33 -13.88 -15.84 -1.60
N ASN A 34 -13.82 -15.85 -2.94
CA ASN A 34 -13.76 -14.65 -3.79
C ASN A 34 -15.09 -13.87 -3.78
N VAL A 35 -15.29 -13.02 -2.76
CA VAL A 35 -16.09 -11.82 -2.92
C VAL A 35 -15.08 -10.75 -3.37
N GLY A 36 -14.92 -10.50 -4.68
CA GLY A 36 -14.06 -9.41 -5.19
C GLY A 36 -12.90 -9.78 -6.13
N GLY A 37 -12.53 -11.06 -6.29
CA GLY A 37 -11.38 -11.45 -7.11
C GLY A 37 -10.04 -11.36 -6.36
N PRO A 38 -8.88 -11.50 -7.02
CA PRO A 38 -7.59 -11.29 -6.35
C PRO A 38 -7.40 -9.82 -5.94
N ALA A 39 -6.79 -9.58 -4.79
CA ALA A 39 -6.48 -8.23 -4.34
C ALA A 39 -5.55 -7.50 -5.33
N PRO A 40 -5.69 -6.18 -5.51
CA PRO A 40 -4.79 -5.39 -6.36
C PRO A 40 -3.32 -5.51 -5.95
N GLY A 41 -2.44 -5.74 -6.92
CA GLY A 41 -0.99 -5.84 -6.73
C GLY A 41 -0.30 -4.47 -6.68
N CYS A 42 -0.68 -3.64 -5.70
CA CYS A 42 -0.20 -2.27 -5.55
C CYS A 42 0.94 -2.18 -4.51
N PRO A 43 1.93 -1.27 -4.69
CA PRO A 43 3.08 -1.19 -3.79
C PRO A 43 2.74 -0.83 -2.33
N TYR A 44 1.71 -0.01 -2.14
CA TYR A 44 1.37 0.59 -0.83
C TYR A 44 -0.08 0.38 -0.42
N GLY A 45 -0.78 -0.53 -1.09
CA GLY A 45 -2.22 -0.70 -0.98
C GLY A 45 -3.00 0.02 -2.07
N TYR A 46 -4.32 -0.01 -1.94
CA TYR A 46 -5.30 0.47 -2.92
C TYR A 46 -6.43 1.18 -2.19
N PHE A 47 -7.15 2.07 -2.86
CA PHE A 47 -8.26 2.81 -2.25
C PHE A 47 -9.33 1.87 -1.68
N ASP A 48 -9.99 2.28 -0.61
CA ASP A 48 -11.06 1.56 0.09
C ASP A 48 -12.38 1.49 -0.71
N TYR A 49 -12.41 2.13 -1.88
CA TYR A 49 -13.56 2.22 -2.76
C TYR A 49 -13.25 1.67 -4.17
N ALA A 50 -14.28 1.15 -4.83
CA ALA A 50 -14.17 0.69 -6.21
C ALA A 50 -13.78 1.84 -7.16
N PRO A 51 -12.90 1.61 -8.15
CA PRO A 51 -12.42 0.32 -8.63
C PRO A 51 -11.17 -0.25 -7.91
N TYR A 52 -10.82 0.25 -6.72
CA TYR A 52 -9.67 -0.20 -5.93
C TYR A 52 -8.33 0.04 -6.63
N ASP A 53 -8.17 1.24 -7.21
CA ASP A 53 -6.90 1.67 -7.83
C ASP A 53 -5.79 1.79 -6.79
N CYS A 54 -4.53 1.71 -7.25
CA CYS A 54 -3.37 1.83 -6.37
C CYS A 54 -3.33 3.21 -5.70
N ALA A 55 -3.31 3.20 -4.37
CA ALA A 55 -3.24 4.41 -3.59
C ALA A 55 -1.77 4.88 -3.51
N PRO A 56 -1.52 6.19 -3.63
CA PRO A 56 -0.18 6.74 -3.44
C PRO A 56 0.29 6.51 -2.00
N TYR A 57 1.62 6.42 -1.84
CA TYR A 57 2.23 6.33 -0.53
C TYR A 57 1.83 7.53 0.34
N GLY A 58 1.36 7.28 1.55
CA GLY A 58 0.85 8.30 2.45
C GLY A 58 -0.67 8.47 2.44
N TYR A 59 -1.44 7.76 1.60
CA TYR A 59 -2.89 7.70 1.76
C TYR A 59 -3.29 6.98 3.06
N TYR A 60 -2.70 5.80 3.33
CA TYR A 60 -2.91 5.05 4.55
C TYR A 60 -1.87 5.39 5.62
N GLY A 61 -2.32 5.53 6.86
CA GLY A 61 -1.47 5.65 8.05
C GLY A 61 -0.91 4.30 8.52
N PRO A 62 0.03 4.30 9.48
CA PRO A 62 0.64 3.09 10.04
C PRO A 62 -0.35 2.05 10.57
N ASP A 63 -1.55 2.44 11.01
CA ASP A 63 -2.59 1.53 11.49
C ASP A 63 -2.98 0.45 10.48
N TRP A 64 -2.86 0.76 9.19
CA TRP A 64 -3.21 -0.12 8.09
C TRP A 64 -2.11 -1.13 7.74
N PHE A 65 -1.01 -1.12 8.48
CA PHE A 65 0.15 -1.96 8.22
C PHE A 65 0.49 -2.82 9.44
N ASN A 66 0.54 -4.14 9.22
CA ASN A 66 1.06 -5.07 10.21
C ASN A 66 2.47 -5.49 9.80
N GLY A 67 3.49 -5.01 10.54
CA GLY A 67 4.89 -5.29 10.21
C GLY A 67 5.31 -4.77 8.83
N GLY A 68 4.71 -3.68 8.37
CA GLY A 68 4.93 -3.09 7.03
C GLY A 68 4.10 -3.73 5.91
N ILE A 69 3.29 -4.74 6.21
CA ILE A 69 2.39 -5.39 5.24
C ILE A 69 1.02 -4.73 5.33
N PHE A 70 0.52 -4.23 4.20
CA PHE A 70 -0.84 -3.67 4.10
C PHE A 70 -1.89 -4.74 4.42
N ILE A 71 -2.76 -4.46 5.38
CA ILE A 71 -3.76 -5.43 5.86
C ILE A 71 -4.98 -5.55 4.92
N GLY A 72 -5.07 -4.67 3.92
CA GLY A 72 -6.12 -4.66 2.90
C GLY A 72 -7.20 -3.61 3.15
N ALA A 73 -8.13 -3.50 2.22
CA ALA A 73 -9.36 -2.72 2.33
C ALA A 73 -10.47 -3.39 1.51
N GLY A 74 -11.71 -2.97 1.72
CA GLY A 74 -12.89 -3.57 1.10
C GLY A 74 -12.99 -5.09 1.35
N PRO A 75 -13.27 -5.89 0.31
CA PRO A 75 -13.45 -7.33 0.44
C PRO A 75 -12.21 -8.10 0.88
N TRP A 76 -11.03 -7.49 0.80
CA TRP A 76 -9.75 -8.11 1.17
C TRP A 76 -9.18 -7.53 2.46
N PHE A 77 -10.00 -6.91 3.31
CA PHE A 77 -9.55 -6.47 4.63
C PHE A 77 -9.36 -7.68 5.56
N HIS A 78 -8.14 -7.85 6.09
CA HIS A 78 -7.80 -8.94 7.03
C HIS A 78 -7.39 -8.42 8.42
N GLY A 79 -7.69 -7.17 8.73
CA GLY A 79 -7.39 -6.56 10.02
C GLY A 79 -8.37 -6.98 11.14
N PRO A 80 -8.14 -6.47 12.36
CA PRO A 80 -8.98 -6.82 13.51
C PRO A 80 -10.42 -6.30 13.35
N ARG A 81 -11.37 -6.93 14.06
CA ARG A 81 -12.76 -6.44 14.09
C ARG A 81 -12.85 -5.10 14.81
N GLY A 82 -13.69 -4.20 14.31
CA GLY A 82 -13.86 -2.86 14.87
C GLY A 82 -12.65 -1.95 14.63
N PHE A 83 -11.77 -2.33 13.70
CA PHE A 83 -10.64 -1.52 13.28
C PHE A 83 -11.11 -0.21 12.64
N TYR A 84 -10.48 0.88 13.05
CA TYR A 84 -10.47 2.15 12.34
C TYR A 84 -9.03 2.62 12.27
N GLY A 85 -8.51 2.82 11.07
CA GLY A 85 -7.16 3.35 10.87
C GLY A 85 -7.21 4.71 10.21
N HIS A 86 -6.18 5.52 10.43
CA HIS A 86 -6.13 6.83 9.82
C HIS A 86 -5.84 6.76 8.32
N VAL A 87 -6.48 7.67 7.58
CA VAL A 87 -6.17 8.01 6.20
C VAL A 87 -5.86 9.49 6.09
N ASP A 88 -5.14 9.85 5.04
CA ASP A 88 -4.83 11.23 4.67
C ASP A 88 -5.44 11.53 3.30
N ASN A 89 -6.62 12.14 3.35
CA ASN A 89 -7.40 12.44 2.16
C ASN A 89 -6.73 13.46 1.22
N ARG A 90 -5.61 14.11 1.60
CA ARG A 90 -4.86 14.96 0.66
C ARG A 90 -4.27 14.16 -0.50
N PHE A 91 -4.16 12.84 -0.33
CA PHE A 91 -3.69 11.89 -1.33
C PHE A 91 -4.81 11.19 -2.10
N ASP A 92 -6.07 11.56 -1.84
CA ASP A 92 -7.24 10.99 -2.51
C ASP A 92 -7.65 11.83 -3.74
N PRO A 93 -7.73 11.23 -4.95
CA PRO A 93 -8.21 11.91 -6.15
C PRO A 93 -9.60 12.55 -6.00
N HIS A 94 -10.50 11.94 -5.23
CA HIS A 94 -11.83 12.51 -4.96
C HIS A 94 -11.77 13.78 -4.11
N ASN A 95 -10.69 13.95 -3.34
CA ASN A 95 -10.43 15.13 -2.51
C ASN A 95 -9.46 16.12 -3.19
N GLY A 96 -9.24 15.97 -4.50
CA GLY A 96 -8.48 16.92 -5.32
C GLY A 96 -6.99 16.61 -5.44
N TYR A 97 -6.53 15.43 -5.00
CA TYR A 97 -5.18 14.96 -5.32
C TYR A 97 -5.02 14.82 -6.84
N ARG A 98 -3.93 15.36 -7.37
CA ARG A 98 -3.58 15.29 -8.81
C ARG A 98 -2.15 14.81 -9.04
N GLY A 99 -1.52 14.26 -8.02
CA GLY A 99 -0.18 13.70 -8.13
C GLY A 99 -0.18 12.35 -8.84
N PRO A 100 1.02 11.81 -9.13
CA PRO A 100 1.15 10.51 -9.77
C PRO A 100 0.66 9.38 -8.85
N LEU A 101 -0.05 8.41 -9.43
CA LEU A 101 -0.32 7.13 -8.77
C LEU A 101 0.90 6.21 -8.91
N PRO A 102 1.18 5.36 -7.91
CA PRO A 102 2.41 4.57 -7.91
C PRO A 102 2.31 3.38 -8.85
N GLY A 103 3.41 3.10 -9.55
CA GLY A 103 3.65 1.89 -10.32
C GLY A 103 4.27 0.77 -9.49
N ARG A 104 4.25 -0.45 -10.01
CA ARG A 104 4.88 -1.61 -9.36
C ARG A 104 6.38 -1.37 -9.16
N GLY A 105 6.83 -1.44 -7.90
CA GLY A 105 8.25 -1.29 -7.54
C GLY A 105 8.69 0.13 -7.19
N ASP A 106 7.78 1.11 -7.21
CA ASP A 106 8.09 2.48 -6.80
C ASP A 106 8.47 2.55 -5.32
N GLN A 107 9.36 3.49 -4.97
CA GLN A 107 9.85 3.71 -3.60
C GLN A 107 9.07 4.82 -2.88
N ALA A 108 9.00 4.70 -1.55
CA ALA A 108 8.20 5.54 -0.69
C ALA A 108 8.87 6.89 -0.40
N TYR A 109 8.12 7.98 -0.51
CA TYR A 109 8.50 9.29 0.01
C TYR A 109 7.23 10.09 0.30
N ASN A 110 6.81 10.24 1.56
CA ASN A 110 5.81 11.25 1.96
C ASN A 110 5.72 11.40 3.48
N HIS A 111 5.24 12.58 3.91
CA HIS A 111 4.89 12.89 5.29
C HIS A 111 3.38 12.71 5.50
N PHE A 112 3.00 11.52 5.98
CA PHE A 112 1.62 11.22 6.36
C PHE A 112 1.09 12.26 7.35
N ARG A 113 -0.14 12.73 7.14
CA ARG A 113 -0.89 13.51 8.15
C ARG A 113 -2.34 13.04 8.13
N GLY A 114 -2.62 12.06 8.98
CA GLY A 114 -3.97 11.52 9.13
C GLY A 114 -4.98 12.63 9.40
N ASN A 115 -6.10 12.59 8.70
CA ASN A 115 -7.18 13.56 8.85
C ASN A 115 -8.57 12.92 8.95
N GLU A 116 -8.66 11.59 8.78
CA GLU A 116 -9.92 10.85 8.89
C GLU A 116 -9.64 9.40 9.30
N GLY A 117 -10.51 8.82 10.12
CA GLY A 117 -10.46 7.40 10.48
C GLY A 117 -11.43 6.58 9.65
N ARG A 118 -10.99 5.44 9.11
CA ARG A 118 -11.84 4.55 8.30
C ARG A 118 -11.72 3.10 8.72
N ASP A 119 -12.84 2.37 8.65
CA ASP A 119 -12.84 0.93 8.79
C ASP A 119 -12.42 0.24 7.49
N GLY A 120 -12.25 -1.09 7.56
CA GLY A 120 -11.88 -1.90 6.40
C GLY A 120 -12.86 -1.85 5.22
N GLN A 121 -14.05 -1.30 5.36
CA GLN A 121 -15.04 -1.11 4.28
C GLN A 121 -15.15 0.34 3.81
N GLY A 122 -14.34 1.25 4.36
CA GLY A 122 -14.34 2.67 4.04
C GLY A 122 -15.37 3.50 4.82
N HIS A 123 -16.01 2.94 5.86
CA HIS A 123 -16.87 3.73 6.73
C HIS A 123 -16.04 4.62 7.64
N ILE A 124 -16.46 5.89 7.76
CA ILE A 124 -15.80 6.86 8.63
C ILE A 124 -16.09 6.54 10.11
N GLY A 125 -15.08 6.65 10.96
CA GLY A 125 -15.23 6.50 12.41
C GLY A 125 -14.01 6.97 13.20
N ASN A 126 -13.92 6.54 14.46
CA ASN A 126 -12.90 7.00 15.40
C ASN A 126 -11.81 5.93 15.60
N PRO A 127 -10.54 6.19 15.22
CA PRO A 127 -9.40 5.30 15.45
C PRO A 127 -9.04 5.08 16.94
N GLY A 128 -9.52 5.95 17.83
CA GLY A 128 -9.26 5.84 19.27
C GLY A 128 -7.90 6.39 19.72
N HIS A 129 -7.10 6.92 18.79
CA HIS A 129 -5.91 7.73 19.03
C HIS A 129 -5.83 8.86 18.00
N GLY A 130 -4.97 9.84 18.26
CA GLY A 130 -4.71 10.92 17.32
C GLY A 130 -3.66 10.53 16.27
N PRO A 131 -3.68 11.17 15.09
CA PRO A 131 -2.74 10.91 13.99
C PRO A 131 -1.35 11.51 14.25
N GLU A 132 -1.18 12.32 15.30
CA GLU A 132 0.07 13.06 15.53
C GLU A 132 1.24 12.17 15.92
N GLY A 133 1.00 10.91 16.33
CA GLY A 133 2.04 9.92 16.65
C GLY A 133 2.41 9.01 15.48
N GLU A 134 1.69 9.11 14.36
CA GLU A 134 1.80 8.22 13.21
C GLU A 134 2.82 8.74 12.21
N HIS A 135 4.10 8.55 12.54
CA HIS A 135 5.14 9.26 11.82
C HIS A 135 5.66 8.53 10.58
N MET A 136 5.76 7.19 10.54
CA MET A 136 6.40 6.49 9.41
C MET A 136 5.97 5.03 9.29
N MET A 137 5.95 4.55 8.05
CA MET A 137 5.84 3.14 7.68
C MET A 137 7.22 2.48 7.86
N GLY A 138 7.34 1.61 8.87
CA GLY A 138 8.40 0.60 9.03
C GLY A 138 9.82 0.98 8.62
N GLY A 139 10.53 1.74 9.46
CA GLY A 139 12.00 1.78 9.47
C GLY A 139 12.53 1.16 10.78
N PRO A 140 13.66 0.41 10.78
CA PRO A 140 14.26 -0.07 12.01
C PRO A 140 14.94 1.09 12.74
N GLY A 141 14.22 1.73 13.66
CA GLY A 141 14.82 2.70 14.57
C GLY A 141 13.83 3.73 15.09
N GLY A 142 13.61 3.73 16.40
CA GLY A 142 13.14 4.94 17.10
C GLY A 142 11.82 4.85 17.85
N GLY A 143 11.45 3.71 18.42
CA GLY A 143 10.41 3.68 19.46
C GLY A 143 10.99 4.15 20.81
N HIS A 144 10.96 5.45 21.09
CA HIS A 144 11.03 5.92 22.48
C HIS A 144 9.64 5.69 23.11
N PRO A 145 9.53 5.07 24.30
CA PRO A 145 8.30 5.08 25.06
C PRO A 145 8.07 6.51 25.59
N GLY A 146 7.34 7.31 24.82
CA GLY A 146 6.86 8.61 25.26
C GLY A 146 5.81 8.40 26.35
N GLY A 147 6.23 8.57 27.61
CA GLY A 147 5.35 8.58 28.76
C GLY A 147 4.53 9.86 28.88
N GLY A 148 3.44 9.75 29.65
CA GLY A 148 2.60 10.85 30.13
C GLY A 148 1.32 10.98 29.30
N GLY A 149 0.11 10.80 29.83
CA GLY A 149 -0.37 10.90 31.21
C GLY A 149 -1.64 11.76 31.15
N GLY A 150 -2.78 11.23 31.62
CA GLY A 150 -4.03 11.99 31.57
C GLY A 150 -5.28 11.18 31.88
N ALA A 151 -5.29 10.52 33.04
CA ALA A 151 -6.47 9.88 33.59
C ALA A 151 -7.39 10.93 34.26
N HIS A 152 -8.69 10.87 33.92
CA HIS A 152 -9.89 11.20 34.72
C HIS A 152 -10.00 12.53 35.48
N GLY A 153 -11.16 13.19 35.31
CA GLY A 153 -11.72 14.04 36.37
C GLY A 153 -12.76 15.06 35.92
N GLY A 154 -13.96 14.62 35.54
CA GLY A 154 -15.13 15.50 35.58
C GLY A 154 -15.54 15.78 37.02
N GLY A 155 -15.75 17.05 37.38
CA GLY A 155 -16.21 17.46 38.70
C GLY A 155 -16.74 18.90 38.64
N GLY A 156 -18.03 19.06 38.95
CA GLY A 156 -18.81 20.26 38.67
C GLY A 156 -18.56 21.45 39.60
N HIS A 157 -19.01 22.62 39.13
CA HIS A 157 -19.12 23.83 39.93
C HIS A 157 -20.59 24.09 40.27
N ARG A 158 -20.87 24.13 41.57
CA ARG A 158 -21.87 25.01 42.19
C ARG A 158 -21.12 25.86 43.20
#